data_AF-A0A1A8F2H0-F1
#
_entry.id   AF-A0A1A8F2H0-F1
#
_cell.length_a   1.000
_cell.length_b   1.000
_cell.length_c   1.000
_cell.angle_alpha   90.00
_cell.angle_beta   90.00
_cell.angle_gamma   90.00
#
_symmetry.space_group_name_H-M   'P 1'
#
loop_
_entity.id
_entity.type
_entity.pdbx_description
1 polymer ?
#
loop_
_entity_poly.entity_id
_entity_poly.type
_entity_poly.pdbx_seq_one_letter_code
_entity_poly.pdbx_strand_id
1 'polypeptide(L)' 'FQVITLEGWVEIMYYVMDAHSFYNFIYFILLIIVGSFFMINLCLVVIATQFSETKQREHQLMQEQRAQCSSSSTLASEPG' A
#
# COMPACT_ATOMS: atom_id res chain seq x y z
N PHE A 1 1.86 -11.10 -16.67
CA PHE A 1 2.19 -9.78 -16.08
C PHE A 1 1.28 -8.68 -16.65
N GLN A 2 1.18 -8.51 -17.98
CA GLN A 2 0.32 -7.50 -18.64
C GLN A 2 -1.17 -7.48 -18.20
N VAL A 3 -1.80 -8.65 -18.00
CA VAL A 3 -3.20 -8.72 -17.54
C VAL A 3 -3.37 -8.21 -16.10
N ILE A 4 -2.34 -8.40 -15.25
CA ILE A 4 -2.37 -7.96 -13.84
C ILE A 4 -2.12 -6.44 -13.76
N THR A 5 -1.32 -5.88 -14.67
CA THR A 5 -1.08 -4.44 -14.75
C THR A 5 -2.19 -3.66 -15.46
N LEU A 6 -3.25 -4.35 -15.93
CA LEU A 6 -4.34 -3.77 -16.72
C LEU A 6 -3.85 -3.00 -17.97
N GLU A 7 -2.68 -3.37 -18.49
CA GLU A 7 -2.06 -2.76 -19.67
C GLU A 7 -2.14 -3.76 -20.82
N GLY A 8 -2.83 -3.41 -21.91
CA GLY A 8 -3.04 -4.29 -23.07
C GLY A 8 -3.93 -5.52 -22.80
N TRP A 9 -4.65 -5.57 -21.68
CA TRP A 9 -5.49 -6.73 -21.32
C TRP A 9 -6.67 -6.95 -22.28
N VAL A 10 -7.18 -5.88 -22.89
CA VAL A 10 -8.29 -5.92 -23.87
C VAL A 10 -7.86 -6.62 -25.15
N GLU A 11 -6.62 -6.41 -25.61
CA GLU A 11 -6.08 -7.09 -26.81
C GLU A 11 -5.89 -8.59 -26.55
N ILE A 12 -5.42 -8.95 -25.35
CA ILE A 12 -5.28 -10.35 -24.92
C ILE A 12 -6.66 -11.01 -24.82
N MET A 13 -7.67 -10.31 -24.30
CA MET A 13 -9.04 -10.80 -24.26
C MET A 13 -9.57 -11.09 -25.66
N TYR A 14 -9.36 -10.18 -26.62
CA TYR A 14 -9.79 -10.40 -28.00
C TYR A 14 -9.08 -11.59 -28.65
N TYR A 15 -7.77 -11.74 -28.46
CA TYR A 15 -7.03 -12.91 -28.94
C TYR A 15 -7.57 -14.24 -28.37
N VAL A 16 -7.93 -14.27 -27.09
CA VAL A 16 -8.46 -15.48 -26.43
C VAL A 16 -9.91 -15.76 -26.85
N MET A 17 -10.71 -14.72 -27.06
CA MET A 17 -12.09 -14.84 -27.53
C MET A 17 -12.15 -15.48 -28.93
N ASP A 18 -11.21 -15.12 -29.81
CA ASP A 18 -11.09 -15.68 -31.17
C ASP A 18 -10.63 -17.15 -31.18
N ALA A 19 -9.82 -17.55 -30.19
CA ALA A 19 -9.22 -18.89 -30.15
C ALA A 19 -10.12 -20.01 -29.58
N HIS A 20 -11.07 -19.72 -28.68
CA HIS A 20 -11.71 -20.78 -27.89
C HIS A 20 -13.25 -20.81 -27.91
N SER A 21 -13.93 -19.66 -27.72
CA SER A 21 -15.39 -19.44 -27.85
C SER A 21 -15.78 -18.15 -27.12
N PHE A 22 -16.83 -17.46 -27.58
CA PHE A 22 -17.33 -16.18 -27.05
C PHE A 22 -17.52 -16.19 -25.52
N TYR A 23 -17.97 -17.29 -24.91
CA TYR A 23 -18.27 -17.34 -23.46
C TYR A 23 -17.04 -17.24 -22.54
N ASN A 24 -15.82 -17.42 -23.05
CA ASN A 24 -14.59 -17.36 -22.24
C ASN A 24 -14.25 -15.93 -21.77
N PHE A 25 -14.78 -14.89 -22.44
CA PHE A 25 -14.49 -13.50 -22.04
C PHE A 25 -15.02 -13.19 -20.63
N ILE A 26 -16.17 -13.75 -20.25
CA ILE A 26 -16.80 -13.49 -18.94
C ILE A 26 -15.94 -14.03 -17.80
N TYR A 27 -15.39 -15.23 -17.96
CA TYR A 27 -14.46 -15.82 -16.98
C TYR A 27 -13.20 -14.96 -16.81
N PHE A 28 -12.66 -14.43 -17.92
CA PHE A 28 -11.50 -13.55 -17.89
C PHE A 28 -11.79 -12.20 -17.21
N ILE A 29 -12.95 -11.60 -17.49
CA ILE A 29 -13.38 -10.35 -16.85
C ILE A 29 -13.55 -10.53 -15.34
N LEU A 30 -14.22 -11.61 -14.91
CA LEU A 30 -14.38 -11.92 -13.49
C LEU A 30 -13.03 -12.16 -12.81
N LEU A 31 -12.12 -12.87 -13.46
CA LEU A 31 -10.76 -13.08 -12.95
C LEU A 31 -10.00 -11.76 -12.77
N ILE A 32 -10.11 -10.83 -13.73
CA ILE A 32 -9.48 -9.50 -13.66
C ILE A 32 -10.10 -8.68 -12.52
N ILE A 33 -11.43 -8.66 -12.37
CA ILE A 33 -12.10 -7.92 -11.30
C ILE A 33 -11.67 -8.45 -9.93
N VAL A 34 -11.73 -9.77 -9.74
CA VAL A 34 -11.35 -10.42 -8.49
C VAL A 34 -9.87 -10.21 -8.19
N GLY A 35 -9.00 -10.42 -9.18
CA GLY A 35 -7.56 -10.21 -9.06
C GLY A 35 -7.20 -8.76 -8.72
N SER A 36 -7.85 -7.79 -9.37
CA SER A 36 -7.62 -6.35 -9.12
C SER A 36 -8.11 -5.94 -7.74
N PHE A 37 -9.25 -6.45 -7.30
CA PHE A 37 -9.75 -6.21 -5.95
C PHE A 37 -8.74 -6.70 -4.89
N PHE A 38 -8.22 -7.92 -5.04
CA PHE A 38 -7.20 -8.42 -4.12
C PHE A 38 -5.91 -7.61 -4.19
N MET A 39 -5.44 -7.23 -5.38
CA MET A 39 -4.24 -6.39 -5.54
C MET A 39 -4.39 -5.02 -4.86
N ILE A 40 -5.54 -4.35 -5.00
CA ILE A 40 -5.81 -3.07 -4.34
C ILE A 40 -5.84 -3.25 -2.82
N ASN A 41 -6.54 -4.27 -2.32
CA ASN A 41 -6.61 -4.53 -0.88
C ASN A 41 -5.24 -4.87 -0.29
N LEU A 42 -4.42 -5.66 -1.00
CA LEU A 42 -3.06 -5.98 -0.58
C LEU A 42 -2.17 -4.73 -0.58
N CYS A 43 -2.27 -3.89 -1.61
CA CYS A 43 -1.56 -2.62 -1.69
C CYS A 43 -1.96 -1.69 -0.53
N LEU A 44 -3.26 -1.59 -0.22
CA LEU A 44 -3.77 -0.81 0.90
C LEU A 44 -3.19 -1.28 2.23
N VAL A 45 -3.18 -2.59 2.47
CA VAL A 45 -2.62 -3.17 3.69
C VAL A 45 -1.15 -2.83 3.80
N VAL A 46 -0.36 -3.04 2.74
CA VAL A 46 1.08 -2.73 2.75
C VAL A 46 1.33 -1.24 3.00
N ILE A 47 0.62 -0.35 2.30
CA ILE A 47 0.73 1.10 2.50
C ILE A 47 0.36 1.46 3.94
N ALA A 48 -0.73 0.90 4.48
CA ALA A 48 -1.17 1.17 5.84
C ALA A 48 -0.15 0.67 6.88
N THR A 49 0.44 -0.51 6.67
CA THR A 49 1.51 -1.05 7.53
C THR A 49 2.73 -0.13 7.48
N GLN A 50 3.23 0.21 6.28
CA GLN A 50 4.39 1.11 6.15
C GLN A 50 4.11 2.51 6.73
N PHE A 51 2.90 3.01 6.55
CA PHE A 51 2.48 4.29 7.13
C PHE A 51 2.43 4.21 8.66
N SER A 52 1.91 3.14 9.23
CA SER A 52 1.86 2.91 10.67
C SER A 52 3.27 2.81 11.26
N GLU A 53 4.17 2.05 10.64
CA GLU A 53 5.58 1.96 11.05
C GLU A 53 6.27 3.33 11.02
N THR A 54 6.07 4.09 9.94
CA THR A 54 6.62 5.44 9.80
C THR A 54 6.08 6.36 10.89
N LYS A 55 4.76 6.34 11.13
CA LYS A 55 4.11 7.14 12.18
C LYS A 55 4.60 6.76 13.57
N GLN A 56 4.81 5.48 13.83
CA GLN A 56 5.30 5.00 15.11
C GLN A 56 6.74 5.47 15.36
N ARG A 57 7.60 5.43 14.33
CA ARG A 57 8.97 5.98 14.39
C ARG A 57 8.97 7.49 14.62
N GLU A 58 8.16 8.26 13.89
CA GLU A 58 8.03 9.70 14.10
C GLU A 58 7.54 10.02 15.52
N HIS A 59 6.58 9.25 16.04
CA HIS A 59 6.02 9.48 17.37
C HIS A 59 7.04 9.19 18.49
N GLN A 60 7.85 8.13 18.34
CA GLN A 60 8.93 7.81 19.29
C GLN A 60 9.98 8.94 19.34
N LEU A 61 10.44 9.42 18.18
CA LEU A 61 11.41 10.51 18.11
C LEU A 61 10.88 11.82 18.75
N MET A 62 9.59 12.13 18.56
CA MET A 62 8.97 13.28 19.22
C MET A 62 8.90 13.13 20.75
N GLN A 63 8.66 11.93 21.27
CA GLN A 63 8.65 11.69 22.72
C GLN A 63 10.05 11.81 23.32
N GLU A 64 11.08 11.30 22.64
CA GLU A 64 12.48 11.43 23.08
C GLU A 64 12.94 12.89 23.12
N GLN A 65 12.62 13.70 22.10
CA GLN A 65 12.92 15.13 22.13
C GLN A 65 12.21 15.86 23.27
N ARG A 66 10.95 15.50 23.57
CA ARG A 66 10.22 16.09 24.71
C ARG A 66 10.87 15.71 26.05
N ALA A 67 11.31 14.47 26.21
CA ALA A 67 12.00 14.02 27.43
C ALA A 67 13.37 14.70 27.61
N GLN A 68 14.13 14.91 26.52
CA GLN A 68 15.39 15.65 26.55
C GLN A 68 15.20 17.12 26.91
N CYS A 69 14.19 17.79 26.35
CA CYS A 69 13.93 19.20 26.67
C CYS A 69 13.53 19.38 28.15
N SER A 70 12.70 18.48 28.69
CA SER A 70 12.35 18.46 30.11
C SER A 70 13.56 18.24 31.03
N SER A 71 14.55 17.44 30.60
CA SER A 71 15.76 17.18 31.38
C SER A 71 16.80 18.31 31.26
N SER A 72 16.80 19.06 30.15
CA SER A 72 17.70 20.21 29.96
C SER A 72 17.23 21.44 30.75
N SER A 73 15.92 21.62 30.95
CA SER A 73 15.39 22.77 31.70
C SER A 73 15.66 22.69 33.21
N THR A 74 15.76 21.49 33.79
CA THR A 74 16.09 21.30 35.21
C THR A 74 17.56 21.59 35.51
N LEU A 75 18.49 21.36 34.57
CA LEU A 75 19.91 21.72 34.71
C LEU A 75 20.18 23.22 34.56
N ALA A 76 19.37 23.95 33.79
CA ALA A 76 19.54 25.39 33.57
C ALA A 76 18.98 26.28 34.70
N SER A 77 18.32 25.69 35.71
CA SER A 77 17.62 26.42 36.77
C SER A 77 18.40 26.53 38.09
N GLU A 78 19.65 26.07 38.17
CA GLU A 78 20.51 26.31 39.35
C GLU A 78 21.06 27.75 39.31
N PRO A 79 20.66 28.65 40.22
CA PRO A 79 21.26 29.97 40.38
C PRO A 79 22.42 29.87 41.37
N GLY A 80 23.61 30.26 40.92
CA GLY A 80 24.70 30.68 41.83
C GLY A 80 24.48 32.11 42.29
#